data_AF-A0A6G0VVJ8-F1
#
_entry.id   AF-A0A6G0VVJ8-F1
#
_cell.length_a   1.000
_cell.length_b   1.000
_cell.length_c   1.000
_cell.angle_alpha   90.00
_cell.angle_beta   90.00
_cell.angle_gamma   90.00
#
_symmetry.space_group_name_H-M   'P 1'
#
loop_
_entity.id
_entity.type
_entity.pdbx_description
1 polymer ?
#
loop_
_entity_poly.entity_id
_entity_poly.type
_entity_poly.pdbx_seq_one_letter_code
_entity_poly.pdbx_strand_id
1 'polypeptide(L)'
;MEPGVHERSNIYIDNFNFQYYNHNETANRRFLGAAMAYTFLLASRMMHRARRGHQPSKPSTTREWDAMINSEEWRQRYLNTICNLFVLWYNIILYYIGRIIFFNTEIVTTLRQNNIKISNVAVDGTFKYLANHPTDLRQLLTVHIIFNNMSFPVIYACLTRHTQAVYVCVMRYILSLGLPYSNEELVKVITDFETGLRNAITTVFPEWQQVGCSFHFNQAVLRHMHQIGLRNVIRVNVTSRNIVRLLLAKPHLPANGQAYPNVRGFTIVSPERFSVHGLNHWTNNFVESFHASLLRYLGDHPPLWRFYDLNRSVENTTRLELSQILNGQQG
;
A
#
# COMPACT_ATOMS: atom_id res chain seq x y z
N MET A 1 -7.64 49.10 -10.47
CA MET A 1 -7.67 47.93 -11.37
C MET A 1 -9.13 47.54 -11.50
N GLU A 2 -9.66 47.44 -12.71
CA GLU A 2 -11.04 46.99 -12.90
C GLU A 2 -11.18 45.52 -12.46
N PRO A 3 -12.28 45.14 -11.80
CA PRO A 3 -12.54 43.75 -11.44
C PRO A 3 -12.81 42.93 -12.70
N GLY A 4 -11.88 42.06 -13.06
CA GLY A 4 -11.94 41.28 -14.30
C GLY A 4 -11.18 39.97 -14.18
N VAL A 5 -11.80 38.91 -14.72
CA VAL A 5 -11.22 37.57 -14.83
C VAL A 5 -10.06 37.62 -15.82
N HIS A 6 -8.83 37.37 -15.37
CA HIS A 6 -7.76 37.01 -16.28
C HIS A 6 -8.02 35.58 -16.76
N GLU A 7 -8.25 35.38 -18.06
CA GLU A 7 -8.63 34.12 -18.72
C GLU A 7 -7.65 32.94 -18.52
N ARG A 8 -6.60 33.08 -17.70
CA ARG A 8 -5.61 32.05 -17.41
C ARG A 8 -5.25 31.90 -15.93
N SER A 9 -5.90 32.64 -15.01
CA SER A 9 -5.65 32.52 -13.57
C SER A 9 -6.81 31.81 -12.87
N ASN A 10 -6.51 30.79 -12.08
CA ASN A 10 -7.48 30.13 -11.19
C ASN A 10 -7.93 31.01 -10.02
N ILE A 11 -7.65 32.31 -10.04
CA ILE A 11 -7.83 33.25 -8.93
C ILE A 11 -8.67 34.42 -9.42
N TYR A 12 -9.85 34.60 -8.83
CA TYR A 12 -10.70 35.77 -8.97
C TYR A 12 -10.49 36.69 -7.76
N ILE A 13 -10.41 38.00 -7.98
CA ILE A 13 -10.28 38.99 -6.90
C ILE A 13 -11.51 39.91 -6.93
N ASP A 14 -12.25 39.98 -5.83
CA ASP A 14 -13.44 40.83 -5.74
C ASP A 14 -13.10 42.31 -5.43
N ASN A 15 -14.13 43.15 -5.43
CA ASN A 15 -14.02 44.59 -5.16
C ASN A 15 -13.60 44.93 -3.73
N PHE A 16 -13.51 43.92 -2.85
CA PHE A 16 -13.01 44.01 -1.48
C PHE A 16 -11.62 43.39 -1.33
N ASN A 17 -10.96 43.08 -2.45
CA ASN A 17 -9.60 42.53 -2.53
C ASN A 17 -9.46 41.08 -2.02
N PHE A 18 -10.56 40.32 -1.91
CA PHE A 18 -10.51 38.91 -1.53
C PHE A 18 -10.26 38.00 -2.74
N GLN A 19 -9.38 37.01 -2.57
CA GLN A 19 -8.98 36.06 -3.61
C GLN A 19 -9.77 34.75 -3.50
N TYR A 20 -10.34 34.27 -4.61
CA TYR A 20 -11.14 33.05 -4.68
C TYR A 20 -10.64 32.13 -5.79
N TYR A 21 -10.65 30.83 -5.53
CA TYR A 21 -10.31 29.83 -6.55
C TYR A 21 -11.53 29.45 -7.38
N ASN A 22 -11.39 29.33 -8.72
CA ASN A 22 -12.49 29.13 -9.69
C ASN A 22 -13.51 28.03 -9.33
N HIS A 23 -13.12 26.98 -8.60
CA HIS A 23 -14.05 25.90 -8.22
C HIS A 23 -15.04 26.28 -7.10
N ASN A 24 -14.79 27.40 -6.40
CA ASN A 24 -15.61 27.90 -5.29
C ASN A 24 -16.52 29.08 -5.68
N GLU A 25 -16.41 29.61 -6.91
CA GLU A 25 -17.14 30.81 -7.33
C GLU A 25 -18.65 30.61 -7.42
N THR A 26 -19.10 29.48 -7.98
CA THR A 26 -20.52 29.23 -8.25
C THR A 26 -21.35 29.04 -6.98
N ALA A 27 -20.75 28.47 -5.92
CA ALA A 27 -21.42 28.29 -4.64
C ALA A 27 -21.43 29.58 -3.80
N ASN A 28 -20.33 30.34 -3.82
CA ASN A 28 -20.20 31.57 -3.02
C ASN A 28 -20.99 32.75 -3.57
N ARG A 29 -21.20 32.83 -4.90
CA ARG A 29 -22.03 33.87 -5.52
C ARG A 29 -23.49 33.86 -5.06
N ARG A 30 -24.02 32.72 -4.62
CA ARG A 30 -25.42 32.60 -4.17
C ARG A 30 -25.69 33.22 -2.79
N PHE A 31 -24.67 33.36 -1.92
CA PHE A 31 -24.85 33.84 -0.54
C PHE A 31 -23.63 34.65 -0.04
N LEU A 32 -23.32 35.77 -0.72
CA LEU A 32 -22.18 36.65 -0.41
C LEU A 32 -22.13 37.12 1.06
N GLY A 33 -23.26 37.51 1.64
CA GLY A 33 -23.31 37.96 3.05
C GLY A 33 -22.98 36.86 4.07
N ALA A 34 -23.34 35.61 3.78
CA ALA A 34 -23.01 34.46 4.63
C ALA A 34 -21.55 34.02 4.46
N ALA A 35 -21.01 34.09 3.24
CA ALA A 35 -19.61 33.75 2.96
C ALA A 35 -18.62 34.75 3.60
N MET A 36 -18.99 36.03 3.71
CA MET A 36 -18.20 37.05 4.42
C MET A 36 -18.19 36.85 5.94
N ALA A 37 -19.30 36.43 6.53
CA ALA A 37 -19.41 36.17 7.98
C ALA A 37 -18.90 34.77 8.38
N TYR A 38 -18.97 33.80 7.46
CA TYR A 38 -18.68 32.39 7.70
C TYR A 38 -17.94 31.78 6.51
N THR A 39 -16.63 32.01 6.48
CA THR A 39 -15.76 31.50 5.42
C THR A 39 -15.64 29.97 5.48
N PHE A 40 -15.28 29.33 4.36
CA PHE A 40 -14.93 27.90 4.34
C PHE A 40 -13.86 27.55 5.39
N LEU A 41 -12.90 28.45 5.62
CA LEU A 41 -11.86 28.24 6.64
C LEU A 41 -12.45 28.23 8.05
N LEU A 42 -13.39 29.14 8.36
CA LEU A 42 -14.13 29.15 9.62
C LEU A 42 -14.99 27.89 9.75
N ALA A 43 -15.73 27.53 8.70
CA ALA A 43 -16.54 26.32 8.65
C ALA A 43 -15.70 25.05 8.89
N SER A 44 -14.58 24.94 8.18
CA SER A 44 -13.61 23.85 8.35
C SER A 44 -13.06 23.81 9.78
N ARG A 45 -12.67 24.95 10.36
CA ARG A 45 -12.19 25.02 11.75
C ARG A 45 -13.26 24.65 12.77
N MET A 46 -14.49 25.11 12.60
CA MET A 46 -15.61 24.75 13.48
C MET A 46 -15.97 23.28 13.35
N MET A 47 -16.04 22.75 12.13
CA MET A 47 -16.22 21.31 11.88
C MET A 47 -15.08 20.50 12.52
N HIS A 48 -13.82 20.94 12.37
CA HIS A 48 -12.68 20.31 13.05
C HIS A 48 -12.80 20.39 14.57
N ARG A 49 -13.27 21.50 15.13
CA ARG A 49 -13.46 21.68 16.59
C ARG A 49 -14.60 20.81 17.13
N ALA A 50 -15.72 20.73 16.42
CA ALA A 50 -16.83 19.85 16.75
C ALA A 50 -16.43 18.36 16.64
N ARG A 51 -15.65 18.00 15.61
CA ARG A 51 -15.10 16.65 15.45
C ARG A 51 -14.08 16.29 16.53
N ARG A 52 -13.29 17.25 17.05
CA ARG A 52 -12.33 17.00 18.14
C ARG A 52 -12.96 16.43 19.41
N GLY A 53 -14.19 16.84 19.75
CA GLY A 53 -14.93 16.26 20.89
C GLY A 53 -15.43 14.83 20.64
N HIS A 54 -15.36 14.36 19.40
CA HIS A 54 -15.80 13.04 18.96
C HIS A 54 -14.64 12.23 18.36
N GLN A 55 -13.39 12.59 18.67
CA GLN A 55 -12.18 11.93 18.20
C GLN A 55 -11.58 11.07 19.30
N PRO A 56 -11.03 9.89 18.96
CA PRO A 56 -10.31 9.07 19.93
C PRO A 56 -9.10 9.82 20.46
N SER A 57 -8.71 9.49 21.69
CA SER A 57 -7.42 9.91 22.22
C SER A 57 -6.30 9.39 21.30
N LYS A 58 -5.19 10.13 21.24
CA LYS A 58 -4.05 9.75 20.42
C LYS A 58 -3.25 8.68 21.17
N PRO A 59 -3.20 7.42 20.72
CA PRO A 59 -2.51 6.36 21.47
C PRO A 59 -1.00 6.55 21.41
N SER A 60 -0.32 6.37 22.53
CA SER A 60 1.14 6.47 22.62
C SER A 60 1.81 5.21 22.08
N THR A 61 1.22 4.05 22.36
CA THR A 61 1.74 2.73 21.98
C THR A 61 0.72 1.92 21.17
N THR A 62 1.18 0.94 20.39
CA THR A 62 0.29 0.01 19.69
C THR A 62 -0.60 -0.78 20.64
N ARG A 63 -0.18 -0.97 21.90
CA ARG A 63 -1.00 -1.57 22.96
C ARG A 63 -2.13 -0.66 23.43
N GLU A 64 -1.84 0.63 23.62
CA GLU A 64 -2.89 1.61 23.92
C GLU A 64 -3.87 1.74 22.75
N TRP A 65 -3.34 1.69 21.53
CA TRP A 65 -4.17 1.69 20.33
C TRP A 65 -5.10 0.46 20.31
N ASP A 66 -4.56 -0.73 20.53
CA ASP A 66 -5.32 -1.97 20.65
C ASP A 66 -6.42 -1.87 21.74
N ALA A 67 -6.06 -1.43 22.95
CA ALA A 67 -7.01 -1.25 24.04
C ALA A 67 -8.10 -0.22 23.71
N MET A 68 -7.75 0.87 23.01
CA MET A 68 -8.69 1.92 22.61
C MET A 68 -9.72 1.40 21.60
N ILE A 69 -9.29 0.65 20.58
CA ILE A 69 -10.21 0.10 19.56
C ILE A 69 -11.15 -0.94 20.19
N ASN A 70 -10.64 -1.70 21.16
CA ASN A 70 -11.41 -2.72 21.87
C ASN A 70 -12.26 -2.16 23.01
N SER A 71 -12.22 -0.85 23.27
CA SER A 71 -13.06 -0.23 24.28
C SER A 71 -14.52 -0.13 23.83
N GLU A 72 -15.48 -0.27 24.75
CA GLU A 72 -16.91 -0.24 24.43
C GLU A 72 -17.32 1.07 23.74
N GLU A 73 -16.71 2.18 24.16
CA GLU A 73 -16.94 3.52 23.59
C GLU A 73 -16.62 3.59 22.09
N TRP A 74 -15.52 2.97 21.68
CA TRP A 74 -14.96 3.11 20.34
C TRP A 74 -15.29 1.95 19.42
N ARG A 75 -15.44 0.74 19.96
CA ARG A 75 -15.75 -0.47 19.21
C ARG A 75 -16.98 -0.27 18.33
N GLN A 76 -18.08 0.24 18.89
CA GLN A 76 -19.32 0.48 18.14
C GLN A 76 -19.18 1.56 17.06
N ARG A 77 -18.38 2.61 17.33
CA ARG A 77 -18.12 3.67 16.35
C ARG A 77 -17.31 3.15 15.17
N TYR A 78 -16.33 2.27 15.43
CA TYR A 78 -15.56 1.62 14.38
C TYR A 78 -16.41 0.62 13.57
N LEU A 79 -17.26 -0.17 14.23
CA LEU A 79 -18.18 -1.11 13.56
C LEU A 79 -19.18 -0.39 12.64
N ASN A 80 -19.77 0.72 13.09
CA ASN A 80 -20.79 1.46 12.31
C ASN A 80 -20.21 2.36 11.22
N THR A 81 -18.93 2.74 11.32
CA THR A 81 -18.29 3.59 10.30
C THR A 81 -17.79 2.77 9.12
N ILE A 82 -17.48 1.49 9.34
CA ILE A 82 -16.93 0.55 8.34
C ILE A 82 -18.01 -0.49 8.02
N CYS A 83 -19.05 -0.08 7.27
CA CYS A 83 -20.11 -1.00 6.84
C CYS A 83 -19.53 -2.14 5.99
N ASN A 84 -19.90 -3.38 6.33
CA ASN A 84 -19.62 -4.64 5.62
C ASN A 84 -18.20 -5.20 5.62
N LEU A 85 -17.21 -4.54 6.23
CA LEU A 85 -16.02 -5.26 6.67
C LEU A 85 -16.47 -6.15 7.84
N PHE A 86 -16.51 -7.47 7.66
CA PHE A 86 -16.44 -8.39 8.79
C PHE A 86 -15.09 -8.12 9.47
N VAL A 87 -15.07 -7.17 10.42
CA VAL A 87 -13.91 -6.85 11.25
C VAL A 87 -13.71 -8.00 12.25
N LEU A 88 -13.30 -9.17 11.75
CA LEU A 88 -12.91 -10.30 12.60
C LEU A 88 -11.52 -10.04 13.18
N TRP A 89 -11.49 -9.24 14.25
CA TRP A 89 -10.39 -9.25 15.20
C TRP A 89 -10.11 -10.68 15.66
N TYR A 90 -9.07 -11.33 15.13
CA TYR A 90 -8.61 -12.59 15.69
C TYR A 90 -7.60 -12.31 16.79
N ASN A 91 -8.12 -12.29 18.02
CA ASN A 91 -7.37 -12.16 19.28
C ASN A 91 -6.59 -13.43 19.66
N ILE A 92 -6.37 -14.36 18.73
CA ILE A 92 -5.79 -15.65 19.04
C ILE A 92 -4.39 -15.75 18.41
N ILE A 93 -3.41 -15.58 19.32
CA ILE A 93 -1.97 -15.87 19.22
C ILE A 93 -1.11 -14.75 18.61
N LEU A 94 -1.12 -13.53 19.17
CA LEU A 94 -0.01 -12.58 18.96
C LEU A 94 0.32 -11.73 20.20
N TYR A 95 0.11 -12.29 21.40
CA TYR A 95 0.44 -11.65 22.69
C TYR A 95 1.89 -11.14 22.80
N TYR A 96 2.80 -11.53 21.88
CA TYR A 96 4.23 -11.23 22.01
C TYR A 96 4.90 -10.43 20.87
N ILE A 97 4.39 -10.31 19.63
CA ILE A 97 5.29 -9.86 18.53
C ILE A 97 4.75 -8.93 17.41
N GLY A 98 3.45 -8.75 17.17
CA GLY A 98 2.99 -7.81 16.12
C GLY A 98 1.52 -7.48 16.28
N ARG A 99 1.16 -6.20 16.52
CA ARG A 99 -0.03 -5.93 17.33
C ARG A 99 -1.30 -5.51 16.59
N ILE A 100 -1.26 -5.06 15.33
CA ILE A 100 -2.50 -4.62 14.66
C ILE A 100 -2.51 -5.06 13.19
N ILE A 101 -3.52 -5.84 12.81
CA ILE A 101 -3.71 -6.33 11.44
C ILE A 101 -5.14 -5.97 11.02
N PHE A 102 -5.25 -5.27 9.89
CA PHE A 102 -6.51 -5.04 9.19
C PHE A 102 -6.53 -5.93 7.97
N PHE A 103 -7.72 -6.39 7.59
CA PHE A 103 -7.87 -7.21 6.39
C PHE A 103 -9.22 -6.94 5.75
N ASN A 104 -9.28 -7.18 4.44
CA ASN A 104 -10.49 -7.19 3.66
C ASN A 104 -10.93 -8.66 3.49
N THR A 105 -11.88 -9.14 4.30
CA THR A 105 -12.44 -10.50 4.14
C THR A 105 -13.46 -10.59 3.02
N GLU A 106 -14.05 -9.47 2.62
CA GLU A 106 -15.04 -9.43 1.54
C GLU A 106 -14.38 -9.91 0.24
N ILE A 107 -13.15 -9.50 -0.04
CA ILE A 107 -12.43 -9.98 -1.23
C ILE A 107 -12.24 -11.50 -1.21
N VAL A 108 -11.85 -12.07 -0.07
CA VAL A 108 -11.64 -13.52 0.07
C VAL A 108 -12.95 -14.27 -0.13
N THR A 109 -14.03 -13.74 0.44
CA THR A 109 -15.38 -14.28 0.31
C THR A 109 -15.86 -14.22 -1.13
N THR A 110 -15.67 -13.07 -1.78
CA THR A 110 -16.04 -12.84 -3.19
C THR A 110 -15.27 -13.78 -4.12
N LEU A 111 -13.95 -13.93 -3.92
CA LEU A 111 -13.13 -14.85 -4.69
C LEU A 111 -13.62 -16.30 -4.57
N ARG A 112 -13.98 -16.74 -3.35
CA ARG A 112 -14.54 -18.07 -3.12
C ARG A 112 -15.89 -18.27 -3.78
N GLN A 113 -16.82 -17.33 -3.58
CA GLN A 113 -18.18 -17.40 -4.12
C GLN A 113 -18.19 -17.47 -5.65
N ASN A 114 -17.25 -16.78 -6.30
CA ASN A 114 -17.09 -16.79 -7.75
C ASN A 114 -16.11 -17.87 -8.25
N ASN A 115 -15.65 -18.77 -7.38
CA ASN A 115 -14.66 -19.82 -7.66
C ASN A 115 -13.37 -19.33 -8.36
N ILE A 116 -12.93 -18.11 -8.04
CA ILE A 116 -11.71 -17.53 -8.59
C ILE A 116 -10.51 -18.06 -7.84
N LYS A 117 -9.57 -18.63 -8.58
CA LYS A 117 -8.29 -19.08 -8.04
C LYS A 117 -7.24 -17.99 -8.20
N ILE A 118 -6.56 -17.66 -7.12
CA ILE A 118 -5.43 -16.72 -7.15
C ILE A 118 -4.18 -17.45 -7.62
N SER A 119 -3.37 -16.76 -8.42
CA SER A 119 -2.06 -17.24 -8.89
C SER A 119 -0.94 -16.25 -8.63
N ASN A 120 -1.26 -15.00 -8.27
CA ASN A 120 -0.28 -13.94 -8.05
C ASN A 120 -0.60 -13.15 -6.77
N VAL A 121 0.38 -13.07 -5.88
CA VAL A 121 0.33 -12.33 -4.62
C VAL A 121 1.53 -11.38 -4.60
N ALA A 122 1.34 -10.18 -4.09
CA ALA A 122 2.45 -9.28 -3.78
C ALA A 122 2.45 -8.93 -2.30
N VAL A 123 3.62 -8.96 -1.67
CA VAL A 123 3.80 -8.58 -0.27
C VAL A 123 4.89 -7.53 -0.20
N ASP A 124 4.56 -6.38 0.40
CA ASP A 124 5.46 -5.24 0.45
C ASP A 124 5.39 -4.54 1.81
N GLY A 125 6.56 -4.20 2.35
CA GLY A 125 6.70 -3.50 3.62
C GLY A 125 7.13 -2.06 3.41
N THR A 126 6.37 -1.11 3.94
CA THR A 126 6.68 0.32 3.82
C THR A 126 6.85 1.01 5.16
N PHE A 127 7.84 1.91 5.22
CA PHE A 127 8.25 2.67 6.40
C PHE A 127 7.81 4.13 6.34
N LYS A 128 7.62 4.66 5.13
CA LYS A 128 7.53 6.10 4.86
C LYS A 128 6.22 6.73 5.35
N TYR A 129 5.23 5.91 5.69
CA TYR A 129 3.82 6.34 5.76
C TYR A 129 3.15 6.01 7.10
N LEU A 130 3.96 5.77 8.13
CA LEU A 130 3.48 5.43 9.47
C LEU A 130 3.00 6.70 10.19
N ALA A 131 1.85 6.59 10.84
CA ALA A 131 1.40 7.61 11.77
C ALA A 131 2.50 7.84 12.82
N ASN A 132 2.76 9.09 13.20
CA ASN A 132 3.74 9.42 14.25
C ASN A 132 3.39 8.74 15.59
N HIS A 133 2.14 8.35 15.73
CA HIS A 133 1.63 7.65 16.87
C HIS A 133 0.72 6.50 16.41
N PRO A 134 0.90 5.29 16.94
CA PRO A 134 1.83 4.97 18.03
C PRO A 134 3.33 5.04 17.69
N THR A 135 4.15 5.47 18.66
CA THR A 135 5.59 5.72 18.46
C THR A 135 6.41 4.44 18.34
N ASP A 136 5.84 3.30 18.70
CA ASP A 136 6.43 1.96 18.57
C ASP A 136 6.09 1.29 17.22
N LEU A 137 5.30 1.93 16.37
CA LEU A 137 5.07 1.47 15.00
C LEU A 137 6.36 1.58 14.18
N ARG A 138 6.70 0.54 13.42
CA ARG A 138 7.94 0.45 12.65
C ARG A 138 7.75 0.14 11.18
N GLN A 139 6.65 -0.52 10.80
CA GLN A 139 6.39 -0.88 9.41
C GLN A 139 4.90 -1.08 9.16
N LEU A 140 4.45 -0.77 7.95
CA LEU A 140 3.16 -1.20 7.41
C LEU A 140 3.47 -2.26 6.36
N LEU A 141 3.09 -3.50 6.62
CA LEU A 141 3.18 -4.58 5.65
C LEU A 141 1.83 -4.70 4.94
N THR A 142 1.81 -4.65 3.62
CA THR A 142 0.61 -4.87 2.83
C THR A 142 0.70 -6.16 2.02
N VAL A 143 -0.41 -6.88 1.94
CA VAL A 143 -0.56 -8.09 1.13
C VAL A 143 -1.62 -7.81 0.09
N HIS A 144 -1.28 -8.07 -1.16
CA HIS A 144 -2.13 -7.80 -2.31
C HIS A 144 -2.34 -9.08 -3.12
N ILE A 145 -3.58 -9.31 -3.56
CA ILE A 145 -3.88 -10.27 -4.62
C ILE A 145 -3.80 -9.52 -5.94
N ILE A 146 -3.06 -10.07 -6.89
CA ILE A 146 -3.01 -9.53 -8.25
C ILE A 146 -3.96 -10.37 -9.11
N PHE A 147 -5.00 -9.74 -9.62
CA PHE A 147 -6.01 -10.36 -10.46
C PHE A 147 -6.42 -9.41 -11.58
N ASN A 148 -6.48 -9.92 -12.81
CA ASN A 148 -6.81 -9.15 -14.02
C ASN A 148 -5.99 -7.85 -14.18
N ASN A 149 -4.66 -7.92 -13.97
CA ASN A 149 -3.73 -6.78 -13.95
C ASN A 149 -4.06 -5.67 -12.93
N MET A 150 -4.93 -5.94 -11.96
CA MET A 150 -5.24 -5.05 -10.85
C MET A 150 -4.73 -5.63 -9.53
N SER A 151 -4.39 -4.74 -8.61
CA SER A 151 -3.85 -5.11 -7.30
C SER A 151 -4.87 -4.78 -6.24
N PHE A 152 -5.33 -5.82 -5.56
CA PHE A 152 -6.33 -5.70 -4.51
C PHE A 152 -5.69 -5.94 -3.15
N PRO A 153 -5.66 -4.92 -2.27
CA PRO A 153 -5.13 -5.09 -0.93
C PRO A 153 -6.06 -5.96 -0.10
N VAL A 154 -5.50 -7.03 0.46
CA VAL A 154 -6.21 -7.98 1.32
C VAL A 154 -5.84 -7.80 2.78
N ILE A 155 -4.59 -7.42 3.07
CA ILE A 155 -4.10 -7.25 4.44
C ILE A 155 -3.26 -5.98 4.55
N TYR A 156 -3.41 -5.32 5.69
CA TYR A 156 -2.58 -4.23 6.18
C TYR A 156 -2.15 -4.57 7.61
N ALA A 157 -0.89 -4.96 7.78
CA ALA A 157 -0.34 -5.27 9.10
C ALA A 157 0.55 -4.10 9.57
N CYS A 158 0.11 -3.46 10.64
CA CYS A 158 0.85 -2.46 11.38
C CYS A 158 1.80 -3.16 12.37
N LEU A 159 3.08 -3.20 12.02
CA LEU A 159 4.10 -3.97 12.74
C LEU A 159 4.99 -3.06 13.58
N THR A 160 5.31 -3.52 14.80
CA THR A 160 6.28 -2.88 15.69
C THR A 160 7.71 -3.41 15.49
N ARG A 161 7.87 -4.52 14.76
CA ARG A 161 9.16 -5.14 14.43
C ARG A 161 9.08 -5.81 13.05
N HIS A 162 10.18 -5.77 12.31
CA HIS A 162 10.36 -6.43 11.00
C HIS A 162 11.27 -7.65 11.17
N THR A 163 10.82 -8.65 11.94
CA THR A 163 11.58 -9.88 12.15
C THR A 163 10.89 -11.05 11.47
N GLN A 164 11.64 -12.08 11.08
CA GLN A 164 11.07 -13.30 10.50
C GLN A 164 9.93 -13.86 11.36
N ALA A 165 10.06 -13.88 12.69
CA ALA A 165 9.03 -14.37 13.59
C ALA A 165 7.69 -13.61 13.45
N VAL A 166 7.76 -12.28 13.30
CA VAL A 166 6.56 -11.45 13.07
C VAL A 166 5.93 -11.76 11.73
N TYR A 167 6.73 -11.86 10.68
CA TYR A 167 6.21 -12.19 9.36
C TYR A 167 5.61 -13.59 9.32
N VAL A 168 6.19 -14.59 10.00
CA VAL A 168 5.60 -15.93 10.11
C VAL A 168 4.21 -15.86 10.72
N CYS A 169 4.00 -15.04 11.74
CA CYS A 169 2.68 -14.86 12.34
C CYS A 169 1.68 -14.24 11.34
N VAL A 170 2.07 -13.19 10.61
CA VAL A 170 1.22 -12.60 9.57
C VAL A 170 0.88 -13.61 8.47
N MET A 171 1.87 -14.38 8.02
CA MET A 171 1.69 -15.39 6.97
C MET A 171 0.79 -16.54 7.44
N ARG A 172 0.92 -17.02 8.68
CA ARG A 172 0.03 -18.04 9.25
C ARG A 172 -1.42 -17.55 9.32
N TYR A 173 -1.60 -16.26 9.57
CA TYR A 173 -2.94 -15.68 9.52
C TYR A 173 -3.49 -15.70 8.09
N ILE A 174 -2.70 -15.32 7.07
CA ILE A 174 -3.09 -15.44 5.66
C ILE A 174 -3.51 -16.88 5.32
N LEU A 175 -2.75 -17.86 5.81
CA LEU A 175 -3.07 -19.27 5.60
C LEU A 175 -4.43 -19.61 6.22
N SER A 176 -4.71 -19.13 7.45
CA SER A 176 -6.01 -19.32 8.11
C SER A 176 -7.18 -18.66 7.38
N LEU A 177 -6.92 -17.63 6.57
CA LEU A 177 -7.95 -17.01 5.73
C LEU A 177 -8.43 -17.94 4.63
N GLY A 178 -7.73 -19.05 4.32
CA GLY A 178 -8.13 -20.05 3.33
C GLY A 178 -8.34 -19.47 1.94
N LEU A 179 -7.37 -18.68 1.46
CA LEU A 179 -7.40 -18.08 0.12
C LEU A 179 -7.59 -19.17 -0.95
N PRO A 180 -8.46 -18.97 -1.94
CA PRO A 180 -8.67 -19.97 -3.00
C PRO A 180 -7.51 -19.91 -3.99
N TYR A 181 -6.61 -20.88 -3.97
CA TYR A 181 -5.60 -21.09 -5.02
C TYR A 181 -5.73 -22.50 -5.63
N SER A 182 -5.15 -22.69 -6.81
CA SER A 182 -5.14 -23.98 -7.50
C SER A 182 -4.01 -24.87 -6.98
N ASN A 183 -4.20 -26.19 -7.02
CA ASN A 183 -3.11 -27.15 -6.81
C ASN A 183 -2.33 -27.42 -8.10
N GLU A 184 -2.85 -26.99 -9.26
CA GLU A 184 -2.26 -27.23 -10.58
C GLU A 184 -1.28 -26.13 -11.01
N GLU A 185 -1.50 -24.89 -10.56
CA GLU A 185 -0.62 -23.76 -10.82
C GLU A 185 -0.01 -23.24 -9.52
N LEU A 186 1.31 -23.04 -9.51
CA LEU A 186 2.02 -22.46 -8.38
C LEU A 186 1.62 -20.99 -8.19
N VAL A 187 1.25 -20.64 -6.95
CA VAL A 187 1.07 -19.24 -6.56
C VAL A 187 2.43 -18.54 -6.58
N LYS A 188 2.53 -17.47 -7.36
CA LYS A 188 3.70 -16.60 -7.42
C LYS A 188 3.57 -15.50 -6.39
N VAL A 189 4.60 -15.32 -5.57
CA VAL A 189 4.64 -14.30 -4.52
C VAL A 189 5.76 -13.33 -4.83
N ILE A 190 5.39 -12.12 -5.20
CA ILE A 190 6.31 -11.02 -5.49
C ILE A 190 6.62 -10.31 -4.19
N THR A 191 7.88 -10.33 -3.78
CA THR A 191 8.37 -9.59 -2.62
C THR A 191 9.64 -8.83 -2.93
N ASP A 192 10.02 -7.93 -2.03
CA ASP A 192 11.37 -7.42 -1.98
C ASP A 192 12.38 -8.52 -1.59
N PHE A 193 13.64 -8.12 -1.41
CA PHE A 193 14.72 -9.03 -1.06
C PHE A 193 14.94 -9.13 0.47
N GLU A 194 13.97 -8.73 1.29
CA GLU A 194 14.08 -8.82 2.75
C GLU A 194 14.10 -10.29 3.20
N THR A 195 15.24 -10.74 3.73
CA THR A 195 15.45 -12.15 4.12
C THR A 195 14.41 -12.65 5.13
N GLY A 196 14.05 -11.82 6.12
CA GLY A 196 13.09 -12.20 7.14
C GLY A 196 11.70 -12.49 6.57
N LEU A 197 11.23 -11.63 5.65
CA LEU A 197 9.94 -11.80 4.99
C LEU A 197 9.92 -13.02 4.06
N ARG A 198 10.97 -13.19 3.25
CA ARG A 198 11.12 -14.32 2.33
C ARG A 198 11.16 -15.65 3.07
N ASN A 199 11.96 -15.75 4.14
CA ASN A 199 12.02 -16.96 4.95
C ASN A 199 10.67 -17.28 5.61
N ALA A 200 9.94 -16.26 6.07
CA ALA A 200 8.61 -16.46 6.64
C ALA A 200 7.61 -17.02 5.62
N ILE A 201 7.62 -16.50 4.39
CA ILE A 201 6.80 -17.03 3.29
C ILE A 201 7.17 -18.48 3.00
N THR A 202 8.46 -18.82 2.86
CA THR A 202 8.89 -20.23 2.65
C THR A 202 8.46 -21.13 3.79
N THR A 203 8.48 -20.63 5.03
CA THR A 203 8.12 -21.41 6.22
C THR A 203 6.63 -21.74 6.26
N VAL A 204 5.77 -20.84 5.80
CA VAL A 204 4.30 -21.00 5.89
C VAL A 204 3.69 -21.54 4.59
N PHE A 205 4.23 -21.13 3.45
CA PHE A 205 3.79 -21.50 2.10
C PHE A 205 4.97 -22.06 1.30
N PRO A 206 5.50 -23.24 1.65
CA PRO A 206 6.65 -23.85 0.97
C PRO A 206 6.37 -24.15 -0.50
N GLU A 207 5.10 -24.32 -0.88
CA GLU A 207 4.63 -24.58 -2.23
C GLU A 207 4.49 -23.30 -3.09
N TRP A 208 4.55 -22.12 -2.48
CA TRP A 208 4.47 -20.86 -3.22
C TRP A 208 5.82 -20.50 -3.85
N GLN A 209 5.79 -20.14 -5.12
CA GLN A 209 6.98 -19.69 -5.85
C GLN A 209 7.31 -18.26 -5.48
N GLN A 210 8.44 -18.04 -4.80
CA GLN A 210 8.91 -16.69 -4.53
C GLN A 210 9.60 -16.07 -5.74
N VAL A 211 9.16 -14.86 -6.06
CA VAL A 211 9.68 -14.06 -7.15
C VAL A 211 10.26 -12.78 -6.58
N GLY A 212 11.54 -12.51 -6.82
CA GLY A 212 12.15 -11.23 -6.48
C GLY A 212 11.61 -10.10 -7.36
N CYS A 213 11.26 -8.97 -6.75
CA CYS A 213 10.79 -7.81 -7.48
C CYS A 213 11.91 -7.19 -8.35
N SER A 214 11.72 -7.17 -9.68
CA SER A 214 12.68 -6.58 -10.64
C SER A 214 12.88 -5.07 -10.42
N PHE A 215 11.86 -4.35 -9.96
CA PHE A 215 11.98 -2.93 -9.59
C PHE A 215 12.98 -2.72 -8.45
N HIS A 216 12.84 -3.49 -7.37
CA HIS A 216 13.76 -3.43 -6.23
C HIS A 216 15.18 -3.86 -6.60
N PHE A 217 15.32 -4.87 -7.46
CA PHE A 217 16.62 -5.29 -7.99
C PHE A 217 17.30 -4.14 -8.74
N ASN A 218 16.60 -3.54 -9.72
CA ASN A 218 17.13 -2.44 -10.51
C ASN A 218 17.48 -1.23 -9.64
N GLN A 219 16.64 -0.91 -8.65
CA GLN A 219 16.90 0.16 -7.71
C GLN A 219 18.14 -0.13 -6.83
N ALA A 220 18.35 -1.38 -6.40
CA ALA A 220 19.53 -1.77 -5.63
C ALA A 220 20.81 -1.64 -6.46
N VAL A 221 20.80 -2.13 -7.71
CA VAL A 221 21.92 -2.00 -8.66
C VAL A 221 22.27 -0.52 -8.86
N LEU A 222 21.29 0.33 -9.19
CA LEU A 222 21.53 1.75 -9.44
C LEU A 222 22.04 2.49 -8.19
N ARG A 223 21.51 2.18 -7.01
CA ARG A 223 22.00 2.73 -5.73
C ARG A 223 23.45 2.34 -5.47
N HIS A 224 23.81 1.08 -5.71
CA HIS A 224 25.18 0.61 -5.53
C HIS A 224 26.13 1.31 -6.50
N MET A 225 25.78 1.41 -7.78
CA MET A 225 26.58 2.12 -8.79
C MET A 225 26.81 3.59 -8.42
N HIS A 226 25.82 4.23 -7.79
CA HIS A 226 25.98 5.58 -7.25
C HIS A 226 26.98 5.62 -6.09
N GLN A 227 26.88 4.69 -5.13
CA GLN A 227 27.77 4.62 -3.95
C GLN A 227 29.24 4.44 -4.34
N ILE A 228 29.53 3.63 -5.37
CA ILE A 228 30.90 3.43 -5.85
C ILE A 228 31.37 4.50 -6.85
N GLY A 229 30.63 5.60 -7.00
CA GLY A 229 31.06 6.78 -7.78
C GLY A 229 30.97 6.63 -9.30
N LEU A 230 30.33 5.58 -9.83
CA LEU A 230 30.28 5.32 -11.27
C LEU A 230 29.30 6.20 -12.06
N ARG A 231 28.57 7.09 -11.37
CA ARG A 231 27.54 7.95 -12.00
C ARG A 231 28.07 8.74 -13.19
N ASN A 232 29.23 9.38 -13.03
CA ASN A 232 29.82 10.19 -14.09
C ASN A 232 30.31 9.33 -15.26
N VAL A 233 30.93 8.18 -14.97
CA VAL A 233 31.40 7.21 -15.97
C VAL A 233 30.23 6.71 -16.84
N ILE A 234 29.14 6.29 -16.21
CA ILE A 234 27.92 5.82 -16.90
C ILE A 234 27.30 6.93 -17.76
N ARG A 235 27.39 8.19 -17.31
CA ARG A 235 26.84 9.34 -18.05
C ARG A 235 27.64 9.63 -19.32
N VAL A 236 28.97 9.59 -19.27
CA VAL A 236 29.83 10.02 -20.39
C VAL A 236 30.24 8.89 -21.32
N ASN A 237 30.25 7.63 -20.85
CA ASN A 237 30.72 6.48 -21.63
C ASN A 237 29.55 5.56 -22.04
N VAL A 238 29.32 5.44 -23.36
CA VAL A 238 28.22 4.63 -23.92
C VAL A 238 28.39 3.14 -23.60
N THR A 239 29.61 2.60 -23.67
CA THR A 239 29.90 1.19 -23.35
C THR A 239 29.53 0.88 -21.91
N SER A 240 29.92 1.74 -20.96
CA SER A 240 29.60 1.60 -19.54
C SER A 240 28.08 1.65 -19.31
N ARG A 241 27.38 2.55 -20.01
CA ARG A 241 25.92 2.64 -19.97
C ARG A 241 25.25 1.38 -20.51
N ASN A 242 25.77 0.80 -21.58
CA ASN A 242 25.25 -0.44 -22.16
C ASN A 242 25.49 -1.63 -21.22
N ILE A 243 26.66 -1.71 -20.57
CA ILE A 243 26.92 -2.74 -19.54
C ILE A 243 25.91 -2.63 -18.40
N VAL A 244 25.64 -1.43 -17.91
CA VAL A 244 24.61 -1.23 -16.86
C VAL A 244 23.23 -1.64 -17.35
N ARG A 245 22.84 -1.30 -18.58
CA ARG A 245 21.56 -1.75 -19.17
C ARG A 245 21.46 -3.27 -19.25
N LEU A 246 22.54 -3.95 -19.64
CA LEU A 246 22.60 -5.41 -19.65
C LEU A 246 22.46 -6.00 -18.23
N LEU A 247 23.08 -5.37 -17.23
CA LEU A 247 22.94 -5.77 -15.83
C LEU A 247 21.50 -5.61 -15.32
N LEU A 248 20.84 -4.49 -15.64
CA LEU A 248 19.44 -4.25 -15.29
C LEU A 248 18.48 -5.17 -16.05
N ALA A 249 18.88 -5.67 -17.22
CA ALA A 249 18.11 -6.65 -17.98
C ALA A 249 18.29 -8.09 -17.48
N LYS A 250 19.26 -8.37 -16.59
CA LYS A 250 19.55 -9.74 -16.12
C LYS A 250 18.34 -10.49 -15.57
N PRO A 251 17.47 -9.91 -14.72
CA PRO A 251 16.28 -10.60 -14.23
C PRO A 251 15.41 -11.17 -15.36
N HIS A 252 15.40 -10.58 -16.55
CA HIS A 252 14.56 -11.03 -17.67
C HIS A 252 15.14 -12.23 -18.43
N LEU A 253 16.33 -12.70 -18.07
CA LEU A 253 16.94 -13.88 -18.67
C LEU A 253 16.52 -15.17 -17.94
N PRO A 254 16.42 -16.31 -18.65
CA PRO A 254 16.14 -17.60 -18.05
C PRO A 254 17.11 -17.89 -16.90
N ALA A 255 16.65 -18.53 -15.83
CA ALA A 255 17.46 -18.89 -14.67
C ALA A 255 18.52 -19.98 -14.93
N ASN A 256 18.91 -20.22 -16.19
CA ASN A 256 19.86 -21.28 -16.55
C ASN A 256 21.32 -20.77 -16.54
N GLY A 257 22.27 -21.68 -16.34
CA GLY A 257 23.70 -21.35 -16.26
C GLY A 257 24.28 -20.70 -17.53
N GLN A 258 23.64 -20.85 -18.68
CA GLN A 258 24.06 -20.21 -19.94
C GLN A 258 23.77 -18.70 -19.97
N ALA A 259 22.72 -18.24 -19.29
CA ALA A 259 22.42 -16.82 -19.13
C ALA A 259 23.29 -16.13 -18.05
N TYR A 260 23.90 -16.92 -17.16
CA TYR A 260 24.74 -16.45 -16.05
C TYR A 260 26.13 -17.11 -16.02
N PRO A 261 26.90 -17.10 -17.11
CA PRO A 261 28.21 -17.73 -17.15
C PRO A 261 29.16 -16.98 -16.19
N ASN A 262 29.82 -17.73 -15.30
CA ASN A 262 30.90 -17.25 -14.42
C ASN A 262 30.54 -16.14 -13.42
N VAL A 263 29.27 -15.97 -13.02
CA VAL A 263 28.93 -14.97 -12.01
C VAL A 263 29.25 -15.47 -10.59
N ARG A 264 30.52 -15.34 -10.19
CA ARG A 264 30.95 -15.42 -8.80
C ARG A 264 30.39 -14.19 -8.05
N GLY A 265 29.21 -14.32 -7.46
CA GLY A 265 28.55 -13.23 -6.73
C GLY A 265 27.06 -13.41 -6.44
N PHE A 266 26.37 -14.28 -7.19
CA PHE A 266 24.97 -14.66 -6.93
C PHE A 266 24.84 -15.82 -5.91
N THR A 267 25.80 -15.98 -5.01
CA THR A 267 25.77 -17.02 -3.98
C THR A 267 24.71 -16.77 -2.90
N ILE A 268 24.24 -15.53 -2.74
CA ILE A 268 23.21 -15.15 -1.75
C ILE A 268 21.79 -15.26 -2.34
N VAL A 269 21.61 -14.93 -3.63
CA VAL A 269 20.33 -15.02 -4.33
C VAL A 269 20.59 -15.68 -5.68
N SER A 270 20.15 -16.94 -5.82
CA SER A 270 20.35 -17.71 -7.04
C SER A 270 19.50 -17.18 -8.21
N PRO A 271 19.90 -17.42 -9.48
CA PRO A 271 19.13 -17.02 -10.66
C PRO A 271 17.64 -17.37 -10.60
N GLU A 272 17.27 -18.50 -10.00
CA GLU A 272 15.88 -18.95 -9.87
C GLU A 272 15.05 -18.04 -8.95
N ARG A 273 15.70 -17.28 -8.06
CA ARG A 273 15.04 -16.43 -7.06
C ARG A 273 14.85 -14.98 -7.50
N PHE A 274 15.59 -14.53 -8.52
CA PHE A 274 15.46 -13.17 -9.06
C PHE A 274 15.15 -13.13 -10.57
N SER A 275 15.26 -14.25 -11.28
CA SER A 275 14.79 -14.34 -12.66
C SER A 275 13.28 -14.17 -12.68
N VAL A 276 12.84 -13.31 -13.59
CA VAL A 276 11.45 -13.00 -13.88
C VAL A 276 11.09 -13.38 -15.32
N HIS A 277 11.93 -14.19 -15.95
CA HIS A 277 11.75 -14.64 -17.32
C HIS A 277 10.44 -15.43 -17.47
N GLY A 278 9.62 -15.05 -18.45
CA GLY A 278 8.34 -15.71 -18.72
C GLY A 278 7.25 -15.48 -17.66
N LEU A 279 7.48 -14.62 -16.67
CA LEU A 279 6.43 -14.22 -15.73
C LEU A 279 5.57 -13.12 -16.36
N ASN A 280 4.29 -13.06 -15.99
CA ASN A 280 3.37 -11.97 -16.37
C ASN A 280 3.39 -10.81 -15.35
N HIS A 281 3.80 -11.10 -14.11
CA HIS A 281 3.93 -10.13 -13.03
C HIS A 281 5.30 -10.28 -12.37
N TRP A 282 6.10 -9.21 -12.40
CA TRP A 282 7.50 -9.24 -11.95
C TRP A 282 7.98 -7.95 -11.28
N THR A 283 7.09 -6.98 -11.12
CA THR A 283 7.34 -5.74 -10.39
C THR A 283 6.27 -5.55 -9.32
N ASN A 284 6.61 -4.85 -8.24
CA ASN A 284 5.66 -4.41 -7.22
C ASN A 284 5.04 -3.04 -7.57
N ASN A 285 5.12 -2.58 -8.83
CA ASN A 285 4.69 -1.23 -9.22
C ASN A 285 3.24 -0.92 -8.84
N PHE A 286 2.36 -1.92 -8.87
CA PHE A 286 0.97 -1.75 -8.44
C PHE A 286 0.86 -1.47 -6.94
N VAL A 287 1.69 -2.14 -6.12
CA VAL A 287 1.76 -1.93 -4.67
C VAL A 287 2.38 -0.58 -4.34
N GLU A 288 3.42 -0.16 -5.08
CA GLU A 288 4.02 1.17 -4.95
C GLU A 288 3.03 2.28 -5.35
N SER A 289 2.31 2.10 -6.45
CA SER A 289 1.27 3.05 -6.91
C SER A 289 0.14 3.14 -5.89
N PHE A 290 -0.21 2.02 -5.29
CA PHE A 290 -1.15 1.95 -4.19
C PHE A 290 -0.63 2.71 -2.96
N HIS A 291 0.58 2.43 -2.48
CA HIS A 291 1.21 3.15 -1.36
C HIS A 291 1.33 4.66 -1.63
N ALA A 292 1.69 5.07 -2.85
CA ALA A 292 1.73 6.48 -3.24
C ALA A 292 0.35 7.14 -3.23
N SER A 293 -0.71 6.39 -3.54
CA SER A 293 -2.10 6.86 -3.45
C SER A 293 -2.55 6.96 -1.99
N LEU A 294 -2.16 6.00 -1.15
CA LEU A 294 -2.35 6.09 0.31
C LEU A 294 -1.68 7.35 0.86
N LEU A 295 -0.44 7.64 0.45
CA LEU A 295 0.29 8.84 0.87
C LEU A 295 -0.46 10.12 0.49
N ARG A 296 -0.91 10.25 -0.76
CA ARG A 296 -1.64 11.43 -1.23
C ARG A 296 -2.91 11.69 -0.42
N TYR A 297 -3.58 10.63 0.03
CA TYR A 297 -4.81 10.74 0.81
C TYR A 297 -4.55 11.03 2.30
N LEU A 298 -3.54 10.39 2.89
CA LEU A 298 -3.22 10.51 4.31
C LEU A 298 -2.48 11.81 4.64
N GLY A 299 -1.63 12.26 3.71
CA GLY A 299 -0.57 13.22 3.99
C GLY A 299 0.51 12.63 4.90
N ASP A 300 1.47 13.46 5.31
CA ASP A 300 2.50 13.03 6.25
C ASP A 300 1.88 12.79 7.64
N HIS A 301 2.11 11.59 8.18
CA HIS A 301 1.77 11.20 9.55
C HIS A 301 0.30 11.42 9.95
N PRO A 302 -0.63 10.72 9.29
CA PRO A 302 -2.06 10.90 9.52
C PRO A 302 -2.44 10.58 10.98
N PRO A 303 -3.43 11.29 11.56
CA PRO A 303 -4.08 10.81 12.77
C PRO A 303 -4.80 9.49 12.47
N LEU A 304 -4.91 8.66 13.50
CA LEU A 304 -5.34 7.28 13.40
C LEU A 304 -6.68 7.07 12.69
N TRP A 305 -7.68 7.89 12.98
CA TRP A 305 -9.00 7.83 12.32
C TRP A 305 -8.92 8.02 10.81
N ARG A 306 -7.96 8.80 10.30
CA ARG A 306 -7.76 8.92 8.84
C ARG A 306 -7.24 7.65 8.22
N PHE A 307 -6.43 6.88 8.94
CA PHE A 307 -5.99 5.56 8.48
C PHE A 307 -7.19 4.61 8.35
N TYR A 308 -8.15 4.66 9.29
CA TYR A 308 -9.40 3.90 9.19
C TYR A 308 -10.31 4.35 8.04
N ASP A 309 -10.56 5.65 7.93
CA ASP A 309 -11.37 6.21 6.84
C ASP A 309 -10.80 5.84 5.47
N LEU A 310 -9.46 5.79 5.36
CA LEU A 310 -8.78 5.32 4.16
C LEU A 310 -9.00 3.84 3.92
N ASN A 311 -8.75 2.96 4.91
CA ASN A 311 -8.96 1.53 4.73
C ASN A 311 -10.39 1.25 4.24
N ARG A 312 -11.39 1.96 4.79
CA ARG A 312 -12.77 1.93 4.32
C ARG A 312 -12.93 2.44 2.89
N SER A 313 -12.30 3.56 2.54
CA SER A 313 -12.37 4.10 1.18
C SER A 313 -11.77 3.11 0.18
N VAL A 314 -10.62 2.54 0.50
CA VAL A 314 -9.93 1.57 -0.34
C VAL A 314 -10.74 0.30 -0.47
N GLU A 315 -11.34 -0.20 0.60
CA GLU A 315 -12.24 -1.35 0.57
C GLU A 315 -13.44 -1.10 -0.34
N ASN A 316 -14.12 0.04 -0.20
CA ASN A 316 -15.27 0.38 -1.04
C ASN A 316 -14.87 0.47 -2.52
N THR A 317 -13.74 1.09 -2.83
CA THR A 317 -13.20 1.14 -4.19
C THR A 317 -12.88 -0.28 -4.69
N THR A 318 -12.16 -1.07 -3.89
CA THR A 318 -11.79 -2.47 -4.21
C THR A 318 -13.03 -3.31 -4.51
N ARG A 319 -14.09 -3.18 -3.70
CA ARG A 319 -15.36 -3.88 -3.87
C ARG A 319 -16.03 -3.50 -5.18
N LEU A 320 -16.10 -2.20 -5.49
CA LEU A 320 -16.68 -1.72 -6.74
C LEU A 320 -15.88 -2.20 -7.96
N GLU A 321 -14.55 -2.08 -7.93
CA GLU A 321 -13.68 -2.54 -9.01
C GLU A 321 -13.78 -4.06 -9.22
N LEU A 322 -13.76 -4.85 -8.14
CA LEU A 322 -13.89 -6.30 -8.24
C LEU A 322 -15.26 -6.68 -8.82
N SER A 323 -16.36 -6.12 -8.30
CA SER A 323 -17.70 -6.40 -8.83
C SER A 323 -17.85 -6.01 -10.30
N GLN A 324 -17.25 -4.91 -10.74
CA GLN A 324 -17.23 -4.51 -12.15
C GLN A 324 -16.49 -5.52 -13.04
N ILE A 325 -15.33 -6.03 -12.59
CA ILE A 325 -14.60 -7.07 -13.33
C ILE A 325 -15.44 -8.34 -13.44
N LEU A 326 -16.03 -8.79 -12.33
CA LEU A 326 -16.82 -10.01 -12.30
C LEU A 326 -18.02 -9.93 -13.23
N ASN A 327 -18.73 -8.81 -13.21
CA ASN A 327 -19.86 -8.58 -14.11
C ASN A 327 -19.41 -8.49 -15.57
N GLY A 328 -18.25 -7.89 -15.85
CA GLY A 328 -17.67 -7.80 -17.19
C GLY A 328 -17.15 -9.13 -17.74
N GLN A 329 -16.94 -10.16 -16.89
CA GLN A 329 -16.59 -11.52 -17.32
C GLN A 329 -17.82 -12.39 -17.60
N GLN A 330 -19.01 -11.97 -17.16
CA GLN A 330 -20.27 -12.72 -17.34
C GLN A 330 -21.08 -12.29 -18.58
N GLY A 331 -20.72 -11.18 -19.22
CA GLY A 331 -21.28 -10.72 -20.50
C GLY A 331 -20.31 -10.97 -21.63
#